data_AF-A0A7K0R8L1-F1
#
_entry.id   AF-A0A7K0R8L1-F1
#
_cell.length_a   1.000
_cell.length_b   1.000
_cell.length_c   1.000
_cell.angle_alpha   90.00
_cell.angle_beta   90.00
_cell.angle_gamma   90.00
#
_symmetry.space_group_name_H-M   'P 1'
#
loop_
_entity.id
_entity.type
_entity.pdbx_description
1 polymer ?
#
loop_
_entity_poly.entity_id
_entity_poly.type
_entity_poly.pdbx_seq_one_letter_code
_entity_poly.pdbx_strand_id
1 'polypeptide(L)'
;MTTGALTTSPSETLAWEAENRSRASVAAWLAAIMTLAGALLTSIAFNSMPKYEDRTVTIIDGLRDLAAGQPLPAGRAVLQLQFIGDHPLRFIPGPLLSALGALLLYFALAYLFRAARARSGALSQGVLISLATGAVTYAIGTMVIGIMRVVEGANLAANATNSDALDALQGGPMIVGTIIQLVGSFILGFALVMISLNAMRTGLLPRFIGIIGMLAGATFVLPLDQQGIIRAFWIGAIGFLIAGRWPSSVPAWQTGKAEPWPSAAETQARKAAAREAAAAGAGATSPPPTDVQLPQQPEQQSTQDQRRKKRKRG
;
A
#
# COMPACT_ATOMS: atom_id res chain seq x y z
N MET A 1 -3.47 39.08 15.46
CA MET A 1 -4.65 38.22 15.19
C MET A 1 -4.43 36.90 15.91
N THR A 2 -4.95 36.79 17.13
CA THR A 2 -4.95 35.57 17.93
C THR A 2 -6.03 34.64 17.38
N THR A 3 -5.63 33.71 16.52
CA THR A 3 -6.50 32.63 16.04
C THR A 3 -6.83 31.74 17.25
N GLY A 4 -7.94 32.01 17.92
CA GLY A 4 -8.48 31.14 18.95
C GLY A 4 -8.70 29.76 18.34
N ALA A 5 -7.86 28.80 18.72
CA ALA A 5 -8.10 27.41 18.40
C ALA A 5 -9.38 27.02 19.15
N LEU A 6 -10.51 27.01 18.43
CA LEU A 6 -11.74 26.38 18.92
C LEU A 6 -11.38 24.91 19.15
N THR A 7 -11.08 24.56 20.40
CA THR A 7 -10.88 23.18 20.83
C THR A 7 -12.23 22.50 20.68
N THR A 8 -12.43 21.84 19.53
CA THR A 8 -13.63 21.04 19.28
C THR A 8 -13.80 20.03 20.40
N SER A 9 -15.01 19.96 20.96
CA SER A 9 -15.27 19.03 22.05
C SER A 9 -15.08 17.58 21.58
N PRO A 10 -14.69 16.63 22.45
CA PRO A 10 -14.54 15.23 22.05
C PRO A 10 -15.84 14.63 21.47
N SER A 11 -17.00 15.01 22.00
CA SER A 11 -18.32 14.58 21.50
C SER A 11 -18.59 15.09 20.09
N GLU A 12 -18.25 16.36 19.80
CA GLU A 12 -18.37 16.94 18.46
C GLU A 12 -17.45 16.23 17.45
N THR A 13 -16.23 15.88 17.88
CA THR A 13 -15.28 15.12 17.05
C THR A 13 -15.87 13.74 16.69
N LEU A 14 -16.43 13.03 17.67
CA LEU A 14 -17.04 11.72 17.45
C LEU A 14 -18.29 11.80 16.57
N ALA A 15 -19.11 12.85 16.70
CA ALA A 15 -20.28 13.06 15.86
C ALA A 15 -19.89 13.26 14.38
N TRP A 16 -18.88 14.12 14.15
CA TRP A 16 -18.34 14.33 12.80
C TRP A 16 -17.74 13.05 12.21
N GLU A 17 -17.01 12.27 13.03
CA GLU A 17 -16.45 10.99 12.63
C GLU A 17 -17.55 10.01 12.22
N ALA A 18 -18.60 9.86 13.03
CA ALA A 18 -19.71 8.94 12.76
C ALA A 18 -20.41 9.28 11.43
N GLU A 19 -20.65 10.56 11.15
CA GLU A 19 -21.28 11.02 9.92
C GLU A 19 -20.43 10.71 8.67
N ASN A 20 -19.11 10.89 8.77
CA ASN A 20 -18.20 10.80 7.63
C ASN A 20 -17.54 9.42 7.46
N ARG A 21 -17.65 8.55 8.47
CA ARG A 21 -17.02 7.24 8.54
C ARG A 21 -17.28 6.37 7.32
N SER A 22 -18.56 6.24 6.94
CA SER A 22 -18.97 5.37 5.82
C SER A 22 -18.31 5.82 4.52
N ARG A 23 -18.40 7.12 4.19
CA ARG A 23 -17.83 7.71 2.98
C ARG A 23 -16.31 7.52 2.93
N ALA A 24 -15.62 7.80 4.03
CA ALA A 24 -14.17 7.63 4.12
C ALA A 24 -13.74 6.16 4.00
N SER A 25 -14.49 5.22 4.61
CA SER A 25 -14.20 3.79 4.52
C SER A 25 -14.39 3.23 3.11
N VAL A 26 -15.47 3.63 2.42
CA VAL A 26 -15.74 3.24 1.03
C VAL A 26 -14.67 3.82 0.11
N ALA A 27 -14.31 5.09 0.28
CA ALA A 27 -13.23 5.70 -0.49
C ALA A 27 -11.89 4.98 -0.29
N ALA A 28 -11.56 4.58 0.94
CA ALA A 28 -10.37 3.78 1.22
C ALA A 28 -10.41 2.41 0.52
N TRP A 29 -11.52 1.67 0.61
CA TRP A 29 -11.62 0.37 -0.07
C TRP A 29 -11.55 0.49 -1.59
N LEU A 30 -12.23 1.47 -2.19
CA LEU A 30 -12.13 1.74 -3.62
C LEU A 30 -10.71 2.13 -4.01
N ALA A 31 -10.02 2.98 -3.22
CA ALA A 31 -8.63 3.32 -3.44
C ALA A 31 -7.71 2.09 -3.41
N ALA A 32 -7.91 1.18 -2.46
CA ALA A 32 -7.15 -0.06 -2.34
C ALA A 32 -7.37 -0.98 -3.57
N ILE A 33 -8.65 -1.19 -3.94
CA ILE A 33 -9.02 -2.03 -5.08
C ILE A 33 -8.47 -1.44 -6.39
N MET A 34 -8.64 -0.14 -6.62
CA MET A 34 -8.16 0.52 -7.84
C MET A 34 -6.63 0.53 -7.91
N THR A 35 -5.94 0.74 -6.80
CA THR A 35 -4.47 0.67 -6.75
C THR A 35 -3.99 -0.74 -7.13
N LEU A 36 -4.58 -1.77 -6.54
CA LEU A 36 -4.20 -3.16 -6.79
C LEU A 36 -4.56 -3.60 -8.21
N ALA A 37 -5.77 -3.28 -8.67
CA ALA A 37 -6.22 -3.58 -10.03
C ALA A 37 -5.37 -2.87 -11.08
N GLY A 38 -5.03 -1.59 -10.86
CA GLY A 38 -4.16 -0.83 -11.74
C GLY A 38 -2.77 -1.44 -11.86
N ALA A 39 -2.17 -1.84 -10.74
CA ALA A 39 -0.86 -2.50 -10.72
C ALA A 39 -0.91 -3.90 -11.37
N LEU A 40 -1.95 -4.68 -11.10
CA LEU A 40 -2.14 -6.01 -11.68
C LEU A 40 -2.35 -5.94 -13.19
N LEU A 41 -3.21 -5.05 -13.68
CA LEU A 41 -3.42 -4.85 -15.13
C LEU A 41 -2.14 -4.39 -15.82
N THR A 42 -1.39 -3.48 -15.21
CA THR A 42 -0.09 -3.05 -15.72
C THR A 42 0.88 -4.23 -15.81
N SER A 43 0.97 -5.04 -14.76
CA SER A 43 1.81 -6.24 -14.73
C SER A 43 1.40 -7.27 -15.80
N ILE A 44 0.12 -7.56 -15.93
CA ILE A 44 -0.42 -8.46 -16.96
C ILE A 44 -0.11 -7.93 -18.36
N ALA A 45 -0.29 -6.62 -18.60
CA ALA A 45 0.00 -5.99 -19.88
C ALA A 45 1.47 -6.16 -20.27
N PHE A 46 2.41 -5.85 -19.36
CA PHE A 46 3.84 -6.02 -19.62
C PHE A 46 4.27 -7.50 -19.71
N ASN A 47 3.66 -8.40 -18.94
CA ASN A 47 3.93 -9.83 -19.04
C ASN A 47 3.37 -10.47 -20.32
N SER A 48 2.38 -9.83 -20.97
CA SER A 48 1.81 -10.28 -22.25
C SER A 48 2.60 -9.85 -23.48
N MET A 49 3.69 -9.08 -23.30
CA MET A 49 4.56 -8.71 -24.41
C MET A 49 5.23 -9.96 -25.00
N PRO A 50 5.39 -10.04 -26.33
CA PRO A 50 6.12 -11.13 -26.96
C PRO A 50 7.51 -11.30 -26.34
N LYS A 51 7.92 -12.55 -26.11
CA LYS A 51 9.30 -12.85 -25.73
C LYS A 51 10.17 -12.68 -26.98
N TYR A 52 11.00 -11.65 -27.01
CA TYR A 52 11.84 -11.34 -28.17
C TYR A 52 13.17 -12.11 -28.18
N GLU A 53 13.31 -13.14 -27.33
CA GLU A 53 14.48 -14.00 -27.23
C GLU A 53 14.70 -14.80 -28.52
N ASP A 54 13.63 -15.14 -29.24
CA ASP A 54 13.69 -15.87 -30.52
C ASP A 54 14.00 -14.95 -31.74
N ARG A 55 14.14 -13.64 -31.53
CA ARG A 55 14.44 -12.65 -32.59
C ARG A 55 15.74 -11.88 -32.36
N THR A 56 16.62 -12.35 -31.48
CA THR A 56 17.95 -11.77 -31.35
C THR A 56 18.79 -12.16 -32.56
N VAL A 57 18.88 -11.27 -33.54
CA VAL A 57 19.86 -11.39 -34.62
C VAL A 57 21.24 -11.23 -34.01
N THR A 58 22.10 -12.23 -34.20
CA THR A 58 23.48 -12.13 -33.72
C THR A 58 24.19 -11.01 -34.47
N ILE A 59 25.23 -10.42 -33.89
CA ILE A 59 26.05 -9.39 -34.56
C ILE A 59 26.54 -9.92 -35.93
N ILE A 60 26.83 -11.22 -36.01
CA ILE A 60 27.30 -11.89 -37.24
C ILE A 60 26.18 -11.94 -38.29
N ASP A 61 24.96 -12.32 -37.91
CA ASP A 61 23.82 -12.36 -38.82
C ASP A 61 23.45 -10.96 -39.31
N GLY A 62 23.49 -9.95 -38.43
CA GLY A 62 23.24 -8.56 -38.81
C GLY A 62 24.27 -8.01 -39.79
N LEU A 63 25.56 -8.33 -39.59
CA LEU A 63 26.62 -7.96 -40.53
C LEU A 63 26.46 -8.68 -41.88
N ARG A 64 26.02 -9.95 -41.85
CA ARG A 64 25.77 -10.74 -43.06
C ARG A 64 24.60 -10.18 -43.86
N ASP A 65 23.49 -9.84 -43.19
CA ASP A 65 22.31 -9.25 -43.82
C ASP A 65 22.62 -7.88 -44.41
N LEU A 66 23.37 -7.05 -43.67
CA LEU A 66 23.84 -5.75 -44.16
C LEU A 66 24.74 -5.89 -45.39
N ALA A 67 25.67 -6.86 -45.39
CA ALA A 67 26.54 -7.15 -46.54
C ALA A 67 25.76 -7.68 -47.76
N ALA A 68 24.62 -8.34 -47.53
CA ALA A 68 23.71 -8.80 -48.57
C ALA A 68 22.70 -7.73 -49.02
N GLY A 69 22.75 -6.52 -48.47
CA GLY A 69 21.80 -5.44 -48.77
C GLY A 69 20.38 -5.70 -48.25
N GLN A 70 20.22 -6.65 -47.32
CA GLN A 70 18.94 -6.94 -46.68
C GLN A 70 18.67 -5.93 -45.55
N PRO A 71 17.41 -5.50 -45.34
CA PRO A 71 17.06 -4.62 -44.24
C PRO A 71 17.30 -5.33 -42.91
N LEU A 72 17.98 -4.65 -41.99
CA LEU A 72 18.15 -5.13 -40.61
C LEU A 72 16.78 -5.24 -39.94
N PRO A 73 16.46 -6.35 -39.27
CA PRO A 73 15.18 -6.49 -38.57
C PRO A 73 15.08 -5.50 -37.42
N ALA A 74 13.84 -5.07 -37.16
CA ALA A 74 13.54 -4.15 -36.06
C ALA A 74 14.07 -4.69 -34.73
N GLY A 75 14.78 -3.83 -34.00
CA GLY A 75 15.34 -4.21 -32.72
C GLY A 75 14.28 -4.35 -31.62
N ARG A 76 14.68 -4.94 -30.49
CA ARG A 76 13.76 -5.25 -29.38
C ARG A 76 12.99 -4.04 -28.86
N ALA A 77 13.62 -2.88 -28.73
CA ALA A 77 12.96 -1.68 -28.18
C ALA A 77 11.85 -1.18 -29.12
N VAL A 78 12.11 -1.20 -30.43
CA VAL A 78 11.13 -0.88 -31.48
C VAL A 78 9.93 -1.81 -31.40
N LEU A 79 10.17 -3.11 -31.38
CA LEU A 79 9.09 -4.11 -31.34
C LEU A 79 8.26 -4.03 -30.06
N GLN A 80 8.89 -3.74 -28.91
CA GLN A 80 8.20 -3.54 -27.64
C GLN A 80 7.31 -2.30 -27.68
N LEU A 81 7.85 -1.17 -28.16
CA LEU A 81 7.14 0.09 -28.20
C LEU A 81 5.98 0.05 -29.22
N GLN A 82 6.19 -0.54 -30.40
CA GLN A 82 5.13 -0.80 -31.38
C GLN A 82 4.03 -1.67 -30.79
N PHE A 83 4.38 -2.77 -30.12
CA PHE A 83 3.38 -3.65 -29.49
C PHE A 83 2.52 -2.90 -28.45
N ILE A 84 3.13 -1.97 -27.69
CA ILE A 84 2.40 -1.11 -26.75
C ILE A 84 1.43 -0.18 -27.50
N GLY A 85 1.89 0.44 -28.59
CA GLY A 85 1.09 1.30 -29.45
C GLY A 85 -0.09 0.59 -30.11
N ASP A 86 0.12 -0.65 -30.57
CA ASP A 86 -0.89 -1.48 -31.23
C ASP A 86 -1.98 -1.99 -30.27
N HIS A 87 -1.70 -2.00 -28.96
CA HIS A 87 -2.60 -2.56 -27.94
C HIS A 87 -2.95 -1.54 -26.84
N PRO A 88 -3.50 -0.35 -27.19
CA PRO A 88 -3.74 0.73 -26.24
C PRO A 88 -4.64 0.30 -25.07
N LEU A 89 -5.65 -0.52 -25.36
CA LEU A 89 -6.60 -1.04 -24.37
C LEU A 89 -5.96 -1.94 -23.31
N ARG A 90 -4.75 -2.48 -23.54
CA ARG A 90 -4.02 -3.26 -22.54
C ARG A 90 -3.19 -2.38 -21.62
N PHE A 91 -2.65 -1.27 -22.12
CA PHE A 91 -1.67 -0.46 -21.40
C PHE A 91 -2.25 0.78 -20.71
N ILE A 92 -3.41 1.29 -21.12
CA ILE A 92 -4.05 2.49 -20.52
C ILE A 92 -4.82 2.20 -19.22
N PRO A 93 -5.60 1.10 -19.09
CA PRO A 93 -6.44 0.91 -17.90
C PRO A 93 -5.65 0.83 -16.59
N GLY A 94 -4.45 0.26 -16.62
CA GLY A 94 -3.58 0.12 -15.45
C GLY A 94 -3.24 1.48 -14.82
N PRO A 95 -2.52 2.36 -15.53
CA PRO A 95 -2.23 3.73 -15.10
C PRO A 95 -3.47 4.53 -14.70
N LEU A 96 -4.59 4.38 -15.43
CA LEU A 96 -5.85 5.05 -15.11
C LEU A 96 -6.42 4.64 -13.74
N LEU A 97 -6.50 3.34 -13.47
CA LEU A 97 -6.94 2.85 -12.17
C LEU A 97 -5.98 3.25 -11.06
N SER A 98 -4.67 3.22 -11.30
CA SER A 98 -3.69 3.69 -10.31
C SER A 98 -3.83 5.19 -10.01
N ALA A 99 -4.09 6.02 -11.02
CA ALA A 99 -4.33 7.45 -10.85
C ALA A 99 -5.61 7.71 -10.04
N LEU A 100 -6.71 7.02 -10.36
CA LEU A 100 -7.96 7.11 -9.61
C LEU A 100 -7.81 6.62 -8.16
N GLY A 101 -7.07 5.53 -7.95
CA GLY A 101 -6.74 5.02 -6.61
C GLY A 101 -6.00 6.06 -5.76
N ALA A 102 -5.04 6.77 -6.35
CA ALA A 102 -4.32 7.85 -5.67
C ALA A 102 -5.22 9.06 -5.34
N LEU A 103 -6.16 9.42 -6.21
CA LEU A 103 -7.14 10.48 -5.93
C LEU A 103 -8.11 10.06 -4.82
N LEU A 104 -8.59 8.83 -4.82
CA LEU A 104 -9.50 8.32 -3.78
C LEU A 104 -8.81 8.22 -2.41
N LEU A 105 -7.52 7.93 -2.39
CA LEU A 105 -6.70 7.90 -1.18
C LEU A 105 -6.74 9.24 -0.43
N TYR A 106 -6.88 10.37 -1.13
CA TYR A 106 -7.05 11.68 -0.51
C TYR A 106 -8.17 11.69 0.53
N PHE A 107 -9.36 11.16 0.20
CA PHE A 107 -10.52 11.22 1.10
C PHE A 107 -10.29 10.41 2.39
N ALA A 108 -9.69 9.22 2.27
CA ALA A 108 -9.37 8.38 3.41
C ALA A 108 -8.35 9.07 4.34
N LEU A 109 -7.31 9.68 3.77
CA LEU A 109 -6.27 10.34 4.54
C LEU A 109 -6.67 11.72 5.07
N ALA A 110 -7.53 12.45 4.36
CA ALA A 110 -8.11 13.70 4.84
C ALA A 110 -8.99 13.43 6.06
N TYR A 111 -9.76 12.33 6.06
CA TYR A 111 -10.52 11.89 7.22
C TYR A 111 -9.60 11.60 8.41
N LEU A 112 -8.55 10.79 8.19
CA LEU A 112 -7.59 10.45 9.23
C LEU A 112 -6.80 11.67 9.74
N PHE A 113 -6.41 12.58 8.85
CA PHE A 113 -5.76 13.85 9.17
C PHE A 113 -6.62 14.69 10.09
N ARG A 114 -7.90 14.88 9.76
CA ARG A 114 -8.81 15.70 10.56
C ARG A 114 -9.05 15.08 11.93
N ALA A 115 -9.26 13.76 11.99
CA ALA A 115 -9.37 13.02 13.25
C ALA A 115 -8.10 13.17 14.11
N ALA A 116 -6.91 13.01 13.53
CA ALA A 116 -5.65 13.15 14.25
C ALA A 116 -5.43 14.60 14.73
N ARG A 117 -5.72 15.58 13.88
CA ARG A 117 -5.56 17.00 14.21
C ARG A 117 -6.50 17.46 15.31
N ALA A 118 -7.75 17.02 15.33
CA ALA A 118 -8.72 17.32 16.39
C ALA A 118 -8.22 16.84 17.77
N ARG A 119 -7.40 15.79 17.81
CA ARG A 119 -6.88 15.18 19.04
C ARG A 119 -5.56 15.77 19.53
N SER A 120 -4.60 16.03 18.64
CA SER A 120 -3.26 16.50 19.03
C SER A 120 -3.00 17.99 18.80
N GLY A 121 -3.75 18.63 17.90
CA GLY A 121 -3.47 20.00 17.43
C GLY A 121 -2.15 20.17 16.65
N ALA A 122 -1.27 19.16 16.63
CA ALA A 122 0.10 19.26 16.13
C ALA A 122 0.22 19.21 14.59
N LEU A 123 -0.81 18.72 13.90
CA LEU A 123 -0.79 18.61 12.44
C LEU A 123 -1.08 19.96 11.78
N SER A 124 -0.11 20.46 11.00
CA SER A 124 -0.27 21.69 10.22
C SER A 124 -1.21 21.48 9.04
N GLN A 125 -1.92 22.55 8.62
CA GLN A 125 -2.75 22.55 7.41
C GLN A 125 -1.93 22.23 6.15
N GLY A 126 -0.62 22.56 6.16
CA GLY A 126 0.30 22.26 5.08
C GLY A 126 0.31 20.77 4.70
N VAL A 127 0.18 19.85 5.67
CA VAL A 127 0.14 18.41 5.39
C VAL A 127 -1.09 18.01 4.56
N LEU A 128 -2.26 18.62 4.80
CA LEU A 128 -3.47 18.36 4.02
C LEU A 128 -3.36 18.95 2.60
N ILE A 129 -2.73 20.12 2.47
CA ILE A 129 -2.46 20.74 1.16
C ILE A 129 -1.50 19.84 0.37
N SER A 130 -0.38 19.41 0.98
CA SER A 130 0.56 18.45 0.39
C SER A 130 -0.15 17.17 -0.02
N LEU A 131 -1.05 16.64 0.81
CA LEU A 131 -1.82 15.45 0.46
C LEU A 131 -2.64 15.67 -0.83
N ALA A 132 -3.37 16.78 -0.92
CA ALA A 132 -4.19 17.11 -2.09
C ALA A 132 -3.33 17.31 -3.35
N THR A 133 -2.31 18.17 -3.26
CA THR A 133 -1.45 18.50 -4.41
C THR A 133 -0.63 17.28 -4.84
N GLY A 134 -0.10 16.50 -3.90
CA GLY A 134 0.63 15.27 -4.16
C GLY A 134 -0.22 14.23 -4.87
N ALA A 135 -1.45 13.98 -4.40
CA ALA A 135 -2.37 13.03 -5.03
C ALA A 135 -2.71 13.42 -6.48
N VAL A 136 -3.05 14.69 -6.71
CA VAL A 136 -3.38 15.20 -8.06
C VAL A 136 -2.16 15.14 -8.98
N THR A 137 -1.01 15.64 -8.52
CA THR A 137 0.22 15.68 -9.31
C THR A 137 0.68 14.25 -9.67
N TYR A 138 0.63 13.32 -8.72
CA TYR A 138 0.97 11.92 -8.96
C TYR A 138 0.02 11.26 -9.97
N ALA A 139 -1.29 11.51 -9.86
CA ALA A 139 -2.29 10.99 -10.77
C ALA A 139 -2.08 11.50 -12.21
N ILE A 140 -1.84 12.81 -12.37
CA ILE A 140 -1.56 13.42 -13.68
C ILE A 140 -0.29 12.81 -14.29
N GLY A 141 0.82 12.77 -13.53
CA GLY A 141 2.09 12.22 -14.04
C GLY A 141 1.93 10.76 -14.48
N THR A 142 1.25 9.95 -13.67
CA THR A 142 0.95 8.54 -13.99
C THR A 142 0.14 8.40 -15.28
N MET A 143 -0.87 9.25 -15.48
CA MET A 143 -1.69 9.27 -16.69
C MET A 143 -0.90 9.69 -17.94
N VAL A 144 -0.12 10.77 -17.84
CA VAL A 144 0.72 11.25 -18.94
C VAL A 144 1.68 10.16 -19.38
N ILE A 145 2.35 9.50 -18.43
CA ILE A 145 3.28 8.40 -18.72
C ILE A 145 2.58 7.25 -19.44
N GLY A 146 1.41 6.83 -18.95
CA GLY A 146 0.64 5.73 -19.55
C GLY A 146 0.18 6.04 -20.98
N ILE A 147 -0.37 7.24 -21.20
CA ILE A 147 -0.85 7.68 -22.51
C ILE A 147 0.31 7.87 -23.48
N MET A 148 1.38 8.55 -23.06
CA MET A 148 2.51 8.84 -23.94
C MET A 148 3.19 7.56 -24.43
N ARG A 149 3.35 6.52 -23.59
CA ARG A 149 3.91 5.24 -24.05
C ARG A 149 3.12 4.62 -25.22
N VAL A 150 1.80 4.75 -25.20
CA VAL A 150 0.93 4.26 -26.28
C VAL A 150 1.03 5.15 -27.51
N VAL A 151 1.00 6.47 -27.33
CA VAL A 151 1.11 7.44 -28.43
C VAL A 151 2.45 7.31 -29.16
N GLU A 152 3.56 7.23 -28.42
CA GLU A 152 4.89 7.03 -29.00
C GLU A 152 5.01 5.68 -29.71
N GLY A 153 4.38 4.63 -29.18
CA GLY A 153 4.28 3.33 -29.84
C GLY A 153 3.53 3.35 -31.16
N ALA A 154 2.37 4.00 -31.19
CA ALA A 154 1.51 4.07 -32.36
C ALA A 154 2.10 4.94 -33.48
N ASN A 155 2.91 5.94 -33.13
CA ASN A 155 3.52 6.87 -34.08
C ASN A 155 4.93 6.46 -34.53
N LEU A 156 5.42 5.29 -34.11
CA LEU A 156 6.76 4.86 -34.45
C LEU A 156 6.85 4.49 -35.94
N ALA A 157 7.87 5.02 -36.64
CA ALA A 157 8.06 4.75 -38.06
C ALA A 157 8.31 3.25 -38.36
N ALA A 158 7.89 2.78 -39.54
CA ALA A 158 8.05 1.39 -39.94
C ALA A 158 9.53 0.95 -40.02
N ASN A 159 10.44 1.88 -40.30
CA ASN A 159 11.89 1.69 -40.37
C ASN A 159 12.62 2.22 -39.13
N ALA A 160 11.90 2.44 -38.02
CA ALA A 160 12.50 2.95 -36.80
C ALA A 160 13.58 2.02 -36.26
N THR A 161 14.64 2.64 -35.75
CA THR A 161 15.76 2.00 -35.09
C THR A 161 15.53 1.91 -33.58
N ASN A 162 16.36 1.12 -32.88
CA ASN A 162 16.31 1.07 -31.42
C ASN A 162 16.60 2.44 -30.78
N SER A 163 17.47 3.26 -31.38
CA SER A 163 17.69 4.63 -30.91
C SER A 163 16.42 5.45 -31.02
N ASP A 164 15.69 5.38 -32.14
CA ASP A 164 14.44 6.14 -32.30
C ASP A 164 13.39 5.74 -31.24
N ALA A 165 13.28 4.44 -30.93
CA ALA A 165 12.38 3.96 -29.88
C ALA A 165 12.82 4.41 -28.46
N LEU A 166 14.12 4.43 -28.18
CA LEU A 166 14.64 4.92 -26.91
C LEU A 166 14.49 6.43 -26.77
N ASP A 167 14.71 7.18 -27.84
CA ASP A 167 14.52 8.62 -27.92
C ASP A 167 13.04 8.98 -27.71
N ALA A 168 12.11 8.20 -28.26
CA ALA A 168 10.68 8.35 -28.01
C ALA A 168 10.33 8.12 -26.52
N LEU A 169 10.91 7.09 -25.89
CA LEU A 169 10.76 6.82 -24.45
C LEU A 169 11.45 7.86 -23.54
N GLN A 170 12.34 8.69 -24.11
CA GLN A 170 13.00 9.79 -23.44
C GLN A 170 12.53 11.15 -23.99
N GLY A 171 11.43 11.16 -24.77
CA GLY A 171 10.91 12.37 -25.37
C GLY A 171 10.44 13.39 -24.34
N GLY A 172 10.39 14.66 -24.73
CA GLY A 172 10.00 15.77 -23.87
C GLY A 172 8.72 15.51 -23.04
N PRO A 173 7.60 15.09 -23.65
CA PRO A 173 6.37 14.80 -22.90
C PRO A 173 6.51 13.65 -21.90
N MET A 174 7.30 12.62 -22.26
CA MET A 174 7.56 11.45 -21.42
C MET A 174 8.39 11.84 -20.18
N ILE A 175 9.42 12.67 -20.37
CA ILE A 175 10.24 13.26 -19.29
C ILE A 175 9.37 14.16 -18.40
N VAL A 176 8.54 15.03 -18.99
CA VAL A 176 7.64 15.92 -18.23
C VAL A 176 6.69 15.10 -17.37
N GLY A 177 6.05 14.06 -17.92
CA GLY A 177 5.19 13.15 -17.17
C GLY A 177 5.94 12.47 -16.01
N THR A 178 7.18 12.05 -16.24
CA THR A 178 8.05 11.42 -15.23
C THR A 178 8.41 12.38 -14.10
N ILE A 179 8.78 13.62 -14.42
CA ILE A 179 9.10 14.66 -13.42
C ILE A 179 7.86 14.99 -12.59
N ILE A 180 6.71 15.19 -13.24
CA ILE A 180 5.42 15.43 -12.57
C ILE A 180 5.10 14.27 -11.62
N GLN A 181 5.19 13.02 -12.11
CA GLN A 181 4.91 11.85 -11.28
C GLN A 181 5.85 11.77 -10.08
N LEU A 182 7.15 12.02 -10.27
CA LEU A 182 8.16 11.98 -9.21
C LEU A 182 7.88 13.04 -8.14
N VAL A 183 7.66 14.30 -8.55
CA VAL A 183 7.32 15.38 -7.61
C VAL A 183 6.04 15.05 -6.85
N GLY A 184 5.01 14.57 -7.55
CA GLY A 184 3.77 14.12 -6.94
C GLY A 184 3.96 12.99 -5.94
N SER A 185 4.81 12.00 -6.26
CA SER A 185 5.08 10.85 -5.40
C SER A 185 5.81 11.25 -4.12
N PHE A 186 6.79 12.15 -4.21
CA PHE A 186 7.48 12.71 -3.04
C PHE A 186 6.53 13.45 -2.11
N ILE A 187 5.71 14.36 -2.65
CA ILE A 187 4.77 15.16 -1.85
C ILE A 187 3.72 14.26 -1.19
N LEU A 188 3.16 13.32 -1.96
CA LEU A 188 2.15 12.38 -1.46
C LEU A 188 2.74 11.44 -0.40
N GLY A 189 3.93 10.89 -0.63
CA GLY A 189 4.64 10.04 0.31
C GLY A 189 4.96 10.77 1.63
N PHE A 190 5.42 12.02 1.55
CA PHE A 190 5.64 12.86 2.74
C PHE A 190 4.36 13.06 3.55
N ALA A 191 3.26 13.45 2.90
CA ALA A 191 1.97 13.63 3.57
C ALA A 191 1.49 12.33 4.23
N LEU A 192 1.66 11.20 3.54
CA LEU A 192 1.32 9.88 4.03
C LEU A 192 2.09 9.51 5.31
N VAL A 193 3.40 9.74 5.34
CA VAL A 193 4.25 9.50 6.51
C VAL A 193 3.80 10.38 7.67
N MET A 194 3.60 11.68 7.42
CA MET A 194 3.22 12.64 8.45
C MET A 194 1.86 12.31 9.08
N ILE A 195 0.86 11.96 8.26
CA ILE A 195 -0.47 11.56 8.75
C ILE A 195 -0.37 10.25 9.53
N SER A 196 0.35 9.24 9.01
CA SER A 196 0.51 7.94 9.67
C SER A 196 1.17 8.07 11.04
N LEU A 197 2.24 8.86 11.14
CA LEU A 197 2.95 9.11 12.39
C LEU A 197 2.04 9.78 13.43
N ASN A 198 1.29 10.80 13.03
CA ASN A 198 0.41 11.54 13.94
C ASN A 198 -0.80 10.70 14.36
N ALA A 199 -1.41 9.96 13.44
CA ALA A 199 -2.51 9.06 13.76
C ALA A 199 -2.09 7.93 14.71
N MET A 200 -0.86 7.43 14.59
CA MET A 200 -0.29 6.48 15.55
C MET A 200 -0.09 7.13 16.93
N ARG A 201 0.43 8.36 16.98
CA ARG A 201 0.63 9.11 18.23
C ARG A 201 -0.67 9.41 18.95
N THR A 202 -1.75 9.71 18.23
CA THR A 202 -3.07 9.97 18.82
C THR A 202 -3.85 8.70 19.13
N GLY A 203 -3.30 7.52 18.81
CA GLY A 203 -3.95 6.24 19.05
C GLY A 203 -4.96 5.82 17.99
N LEU A 204 -5.15 6.58 16.92
CA LEU A 204 -6.10 6.27 15.84
C LEU A 204 -5.67 5.07 14.99
N LEU A 205 -4.36 4.88 14.84
CA LEU A 205 -3.78 3.71 14.20
C LEU A 205 -3.01 2.86 15.22
N PRO A 206 -3.19 1.52 15.23
CA PRO A 206 -2.25 0.62 15.88
C PRO A 206 -0.84 0.84 15.35
N ARG A 207 0.19 0.70 16.22
CA ARG A 207 1.59 0.93 15.83
C ARG A 207 2.01 0.17 14.57
N PHE A 208 1.60 -1.10 14.45
CA PHE A 208 1.89 -1.92 13.28
C PHE A 208 1.36 -1.30 11.98
N ILE A 209 0.09 -0.87 11.96
CA ILE A 209 -0.52 -0.21 10.80
C ILE A 209 0.10 1.17 10.54
N GLY A 210 0.47 1.91 11.58
CA GLY A 210 1.19 3.18 11.45
C GLY A 210 2.57 3.01 10.80
N ILE A 211 3.35 1.99 11.20
CA ILE A 211 4.65 1.68 10.61
C ILE A 211 4.51 1.27 9.15
N ILE A 212 3.54 0.40 8.83
CA ILE A 212 3.26 0.04 7.43
C ILE A 212 2.87 1.28 6.61
N GLY A 213 2.13 2.22 7.19
CA GLY A 213 1.77 3.47 6.51
C GLY A 213 2.96 4.35 6.21
N MET A 214 3.91 4.44 7.14
CA MET A 214 5.17 5.14 6.90
C MET A 214 6.01 4.44 5.82
N LEU A 215 6.07 3.10 5.83
CA LEU A 215 6.75 2.32 4.78
C LEU A 215 6.06 2.52 3.41
N ALA A 216 4.73 2.48 3.35
CA ALA A 216 3.96 2.74 2.14
C ALA A 216 4.16 4.17 1.61
N GLY A 217 4.35 5.15 2.49
CA GLY A 217 4.77 6.51 2.13
C GLY A 217 6.17 6.54 1.53
N ALA A 218 7.12 5.85 2.15
CA ALA A 218 8.48 5.72 1.61
C ALA A 218 8.48 5.01 0.24
N THR A 219 7.56 4.07 -0.02
CA THR A 219 7.51 3.36 -1.30
C THR A 219 6.96 4.19 -2.48
N PHE A 220 6.41 5.38 -2.24
CA PHE A 220 6.16 6.34 -3.32
C PHE A 220 7.45 6.95 -3.86
N VAL A 221 8.47 7.06 -3.02
CA VAL A 221 9.77 7.64 -3.35
C VAL A 221 10.76 6.57 -3.79
N LEU A 222 10.84 5.51 -3.01
CA LEU A 222 11.69 4.36 -3.27
C LEU A 222 10.84 3.29 -3.96
N PRO A 223 11.18 2.85 -5.18
CA PRO A 223 10.38 1.87 -5.93
C PRO A 223 10.52 0.44 -5.40
N LEU A 224 10.33 0.25 -4.09
CA LEU A 224 10.36 -1.04 -3.39
C LEU A 224 9.02 -1.80 -3.51
N ASP A 225 7.93 -1.08 -3.75
CA ASP A 225 6.58 -1.64 -3.93
C ASP A 225 6.12 -1.47 -5.39
N GLN A 226 6.87 -2.07 -6.33
CA GLN A 226 6.56 -1.95 -7.77
C GLN A 226 5.15 -2.42 -8.11
N GLN A 227 4.63 -3.42 -7.38
CA GLN A 227 3.30 -3.98 -7.59
C GLN A 227 2.21 -3.30 -6.74
N GLY A 228 2.56 -2.31 -5.91
CA GLY A 228 1.59 -1.60 -5.07
C GLY A 228 0.88 -2.47 -4.03
N ILE A 229 1.40 -3.67 -3.72
CA ILE A 229 0.75 -4.64 -2.83
C ILE A 229 0.75 -4.11 -1.40
N ILE A 230 1.88 -3.59 -0.94
CA ILE A 230 2.02 -3.04 0.42
C ILE A 230 1.09 -1.85 0.58
N ARG A 231 1.07 -0.96 -0.42
CA ARG A 231 0.19 0.20 -0.46
C ARG A 231 -1.29 -0.20 -0.45
N ALA A 232 -1.72 -1.09 -1.34
CA ALA A 232 -3.12 -1.52 -1.43
C ALA A 232 -3.59 -2.22 -0.13
N PHE A 233 -2.76 -3.12 0.42
CA PHE A 233 -3.02 -3.75 1.71
C PHE A 233 -3.24 -2.72 2.81
N TRP A 234 -2.33 -1.75 2.92
CA TRP A 234 -2.40 -0.73 3.96
C TRP A 234 -3.64 0.17 3.83
N ILE A 235 -3.95 0.62 2.61
CA ILE A 235 -5.16 1.43 2.35
C ILE A 235 -6.41 0.62 2.73
N GLY A 236 -6.44 -0.67 2.36
CA GLY A 236 -7.53 -1.57 2.72
C GLY A 236 -7.69 -1.72 4.23
N ALA A 237 -6.58 -1.91 4.95
CA ALA A 237 -6.55 -1.99 6.41
C ALA A 237 -7.10 -0.71 7.07
N ILE A 238 -6.76 0.47 6.54
CA ILE A 238 -7.35 1.73 7.00
C ILE A 238 -8.85 1.77 6.72
N GLY A 239 -9.32 1.32 5.56
CA GLY A 239 -10.74 1.23 5.27
C GLY A 239 -11.49 0.38 6.30
N PHE A 240 -10.93 -0.78 6.68
CA PHE A 240 -11.48 -1.63 7.75
C PHE A 240 -11.50 -0.95 9.11
N LEU A 241 -10.42 -0.23 9.43
CA LEU A 241 -10.27 0.47 10.70
C LEU A 241 -11.22 1.67 10.80
N ILE A 242 -11.33 2.48 9.75
CA ILE A 242 -12.31 3.57 9.66
C ILE A 242 -13.71 2.99 9.79
N ALA A 243 -14.02 1.87 9.11
CA ALA A 243 -15.32 1.22 9.22
C ALA A 243 -15.66 0.68 10.63
N GLY A 244 -14.75 0.73 11.60
CA GLY A 244 -14.95 0.20 12.95
C GLY A 244 -15.00 -1.32 12.99
N ARG A 245 -14.47 -2.00 11.96
CA ARG A 245 -14.46 -3.46 11.82
C ARG A 245 -13.11 -4.08 12.20
N TRP A 246 -12.20 -3.30 12.79
CA TRP A 246 -10.91 -3.81 13.23
C TRP A 246 -11.09 -4.72 14.46
N PRO A 247 -10.42 -5.90 14.53
CA PRO A 247 -10.67 -6.88 15.58
C PRO A 247 -10.41 -6.38 17.01
N SER A 248 -9.49 -5.44 17.17
CA SER A 248 -9.23 -4.78 18.44
C SER A 248 -9.89 -3.41 18.47
N SER A 249 -10.59 -3.10 19.57
CA SER A 249 -11.07 -1.75 19.82
C SER A 249 -9.87 -0.80 19.92
N VAL A 250 -9.91 0.25 19.10
CA VAL A 250 -8.89 1.29 19.10
C VAL A 250 -9.37 2.39 20.06
N PRO A 251 -8.65 2.69 21.16
CA PRO A 251 -9.16 3.54 22.25
C PRO A 251 -9.64 4.93 21.78
N ALA A 252 -8.85 5.56 20.90
CA ALA A 252 -9.10 6.92 20.43
C ALA A 252 -10.38 7.08 19.57
N TRP A 253 -10.89 6.00 18.95
CA TRP A 253 -12.16 6.03 18.19
C TRP A 253 -13.39 5.99 19.11
N GLN A 254 -13.23 5.65 20.39
CA GLN A 254 -14.33 5.60 21.36
C GLN A 254 -14.41 6.89 22.18
N THR A 255 -13.26 7.42 22.60
CA THR A 255 -13.22 8.56 23.53
C THR A 255 -13.15 9.91 22.84
N GLY A 256 -12.78 9.93 21.56
CA GLY A 256 -12.54 11.18 20.81
C GLY A 256 -11.30 11.94 21.30
N LYS A 257 -10.53 11.38 22.24
CA LYS A 257 -9.32 11.97 22.82
C LYS A 257 -8.07 11.28 22.27
N ALA A 258 -6.94 11.96 22.38
CA ALA A 258 -5.64 11.36 22.09
C ALA A 258 -5.31 10.31 23.16
N GLU A 259 -5.33 9.04 22.78
CA GLU A 259 -4.98 7.93 23.66
C GLU A 259 -3.95 7.03 22.96
N PRO A 260 -2.65 7.34 23.10
CA PRO A 260 -1.59 6.58 22.45
C PRO A 260 -1.67 5.09 22.82
N TRP A 261 -1.36 4.21 21.86
CA TRP A 261 -1.33 2.77 22.12
C TRP A 261 -0.31 2.43 23.23
N PRO A 262 -0.66 1.58 24.22
CA PRO A 262 0.27 1.20 25.28
C PRO A 262 1.50 0.52 24.69
N SER A 263 2.69 0.80 25.23
CA SER A 263 3.93 0.18 24.75
C SER A 263 3.88 -1.36 24.88
N ALA A 264 4.71 -2.09 24.12
CA ALA A 264 4.79 -3.54 24.25
C ALA A 264 5.20 -3.95 25.68
N ALA A 265 6.10 -3.17 26.29
CA ALA A 265 6.52 -3.31 27.68
C ALA A 265 5.35 -3.09 28.66
N GLU A 266 4.55 -2.02 28.48
CA GLU A 266 3.35 -1.79 29.29
C GLU A 266 2.30 -2.89 29.11
N THR A 267 2.12 -3.39 27.89
CA THR A 267 1.19 -4.48 27.62
C THR A 267 1.65 -5.78 28.29
N GLN A 268 2.95 -6.05 28.29
CA GLN A 268 3.54 -7.20 28.96
C GLN A 268 3.48 -7.06 30.49
N ALA A 269 3.74 -5.87 31.03
CA ALA A 269 3.59 -5.56 32.45
C ALA A 269 2.14 -5.70 32.90
N ARG A 270 1.17 -5.21 32.11
CA ARG A 270 -0.28 -5.40 32.39
C ARG A 270 -0.68 -6.87 32.37
N LYS A 271 -0.14 -7.65 31.42
CA LYS A 271 -0.39 -9.11 31.36
C LYS A 271 0.27 -9.85 32.52
N ALA A 272 1.47 -9.46 32.93
CA ALA A 272 2.17 -10.03 34.08
C ALA A 272 1.41 -9.73 35.37
N ALA A 273 1.04 -8.46 35.60
CA ALA A 273 0.24 -8.04 36.74
C ALA A 273 -1.14 -8.72 36.77
N ALA A 274 -1.80 -8.89 35.62
CA ALA A 274 -3.08 -9.62 35.54
C ALA A 274 -2.92 -11.12 35.86
N ARG A 275 -1.81 -11.73 35.46
CA ARG A 275 -1.50 -13.13 35.81
C ARG A 275 -1.18 -13.27 37.31
N GLU A 276 -0.43 -12.34 37.88
CA GLU A 276 -0.13 -12.30 39.31
C GLU A 276 -1.40 -12.08 40.15
N ALA A 277 -2.28 -11.16 39.73
CA ALA A 277 -3.57 -10.95 40.37
C ALA A 277 -4.49 -12.18 40.26
N ALA A 278 -4.50 -12.87 39.11
CA ALA A 278 -5.23 -14.13 38.95
C ALA A 278 -4.65 -15.26 39.83
N ALA A 279 -3.33 -15.33 39.97
CA ALA A 279 -2.66 -16.30 40.84
C ALA A 279 -2.91 -16.01 42.33
N ALA A 280 -2.92 -14.74 42.73
CA ALA A 280 -3.25 -14.32 44.09
C ALA A 280 -4.74 -14.54 44.43
N GLY A 281 -5.63 -14.33 43.47
CA GLY A 281 -7.07 -14.58 43.61
C GLY A 281 -7.43 -16.08 43.66
N ALA A 282 -6.66 -16.94 42.99
CA ALA A 282 -6.82 -18.39 43.05
C ALA A 282 -6.32 -19.02 44.38
N GLY A 283 -5.64 -18.24 45.23
CA GLY A 283 -5.16 -18.66 46.54
C GLY A 283 -6.20 -18.55 47.67
N ALA A 284 -7.35 -17.93 47.44
CA ALA A 284 -8.43 -17.81 48.41
C ALA A 284 -9.62 -18.68 47.97
N THR A 285 -9.86 -19.77 48.70
CA THR A 285 -10.95 -20.76 48.54
C THR A 285 -10.78 -21.82 47.43
N SER A 286 -9.86 -22.75 47.64
CA SER A 286 -10.19 -24.17 47.39
C SER A 286 -10.16 -24.88 48.75
N PRO A 287 -11.29 -25.43 49.25
CA PRO A 287 -11.24 -26.40 50.32
C PRO A 287 -10.34 -27.57 49.89
N PRO A 288 -9.64 -28.23 50.81
CA PRO A 288 -8.87 -29.42 50.47
C PRO A 288 -9.79 -30.42 49.75
N PRO A 289 -9.36 -31.04 48.63
CA PRO A 289 -10.16 -32.07 48.00
C PRO A 289 -10.29 -33.22 49.00
N THR A 290 -11.51 -33.49 49.45
CA THR A 290 -11.84 -34.78 50.04
C THR A 290 -11.49 -35.85 49.02
N ASP A 291 -10.65 -36.80 49.41
CA ASP A 291 -10.30 -37.99 48.64
C ASP A 291 -11.58 -38.71 48.17
N VAL A 292 -11.98 -38.45 46.94
CA VAL A 292 -12.89 -39.32 46.19
C VAL A 292 -12.00 -40.06 45.19
N GLN A 293 -11.69 -41.31 45.53
CA GLN A 293 -11.16 -42.28 44.57
C GLN A 293 -12.15 -42.41 43.41
N LEU A 294 -11.81 -41.81 42.28
CA LEU A 294 -12.46 -42.10 41.00
C LEU A 294 -11.88 -43.41 40.43
N PRO A 295 -12.72 -44.28 39.86
CA PRO A 295 -12.26 -45.50 39.20
C PRO A 295 -11.27 -45.19 38.08
N GLN A 296 -10.18 -45.97 38.04
CA GLN A 296 -9.16 -45.92 37.00
C GLN A 296 -9.80 -45.97 35.59
N GLN A 297 -9.67 -44.87 34.85
CA GLN A 297 -9.82 -44.90 33.39
C GLN A 297 -8.47 -45.29 32.77
N PRO A 298 -8.46 -46.16 31.76
CA PRO A 298 -7.23 -46.71 31.20
C PRO A 298 -6.40 -45.67 30.44
N GLU A 299 -5.09 -45.77 30.69
CA GLU A 299 -3.98 -45.12 30.01
C GLU A 299 -4.17 -44.94 28.50
N GLN A 300 -4.33 -43.69 28.05
CA GLN A 300 -4.01 -43.31 26.67
C GLN A 300 -2.51 -42.96 26.57
N GLN A 301 -1.70 -44.01 26.45
CA GLN A 301 -0.28 -43.89 26.13
C GLN A 301 -0.07 -43.46 24.65
N SER A 302 0.67 -42.38 24.50
CA SER A 302 1.68 -42.11 23.46
C SER A 302 1.34 -42.35 21.97
N THR A 303 0.80 -41.34 21.28
CA THR A 303 0.92 -41.22 19.80
C THR A 303 2.03 -40.27 19.36
N GLN A 304 2.70 -39.56 20.29
CA GLN A 304 3.76 -38.60 19.94
C GLN A 304 5.13 -39.23 19.67
N ASP A 305 5.44 -40.38 20.29
CA ASP A 305 6.76 -41.01 20.15
C ASP A 305 6.96 -41.77 18.81
N GLN A 306 5.87 -42.20 18.17
CA GLN A 306 5.97 -42.89 16.87
C GLN A 306 6.38 -41.96 15.72
N ARG A 307 6.06 -40.66 15.78
CA ARG A 307 6.47 -39.71 14.74
C ARG A 307 7.96 -39.39 14.75
N ARG A 308 8.65 -39.53 15.90
CA ARG A 308 10.09 -39.27 16.00
C ARG A 308 10.95 -40.40 15.42
N LYS A 309 10.46 -41.66 15.45
CA LYS A 309 11.22 -42.82 14.94
C LYS A 309 11.24 -42.92 13.41
N LYS A 310 10.24 -42.35 12.71
CA LYS A 310 10.15 -42.44 11.23
C LYS A 310 11.06 -41.47 10.47
N ARG A 311 11.72 -40.52 11.16
CA ARG A 311 12.58 -39.49 10.53
C ARG A 311 14.07 -39.81 10.57
N LYS A 312 14.47 -40.97 11.10
CA LYS A 312 15.88 -41.43 11.18
C LYS A 312 16.22 -42.59 10.22
N ARG A 313 15.31 -42.95 9.31
CA ARG A 313 15.57 -43.88 8.22
C ARG A 313 15.04 -43.27 6.93
N GLY A 314 15.88 -42.46 6.30
CA GLY A 314 15.67 -41.77 5.03
C GLY A 314 16.99 -41.08 4.68
#